data_AF-A0A160NWI0-F1
#
_entry.id   AF-A0A160NWI0-F1
#
_cell.length_a   1.000
_cell.length_b   1.000
_cell.length_c   1.000
_cell.angle_alpha   90.00
_cell.angle_beta   90.00
_cell.angle_gamma   90.00
#
_symmetry.space_group_name_H-M   'P 1'
#
loop_
_entity.id
_entity.type
_entity.pdbx_description
1 polymer ?
#
loop_
_entity_poly.entity_id
_entity_poly.type
_entity_poly.pdbx_seq_one_letter_code
_entity_poly.pdbx_strand_id
1 'polypeptide(L)'
;MEAELVALATAGATALVQQMVGEGWERARTRIAGFFAARSGADEETVGAELDAARDDLVRAGQDGGEEAVEEARAEAETEWRARMRRSLRAAPESAAELQAILDELRREQGTGAQPAPVVHHTHNTISGGTNQGVFIQAGSVGETSVHHHGGPRA
;
A
#
# COMPACT_ATOMS: atom_id res chain seq x y z
N MET A 1 8.09 17.43 4.59
CA MET A 1 6.89 17.36 5.44
C MET A 1 5.61 17.11 4.64
N GLU A 2 5.00 18.07 3.92
CA GLU A 2 3.70 17.79 3.27
C GLU A 2 3.74 16.67 2.21
N ALA A 3 4.78 16.63 1.38
CA ALA A 3 4.97 15.55 0.39
C ALA A 3 5.11 14.16 1.05
N GLU A 4 5.75 14.09 2.22
CA GLU A 4 5.93 12.84 2.98
C GLU A 4 4.60 12.37 3.58
N LEU A 5 3.77 13.30 4.11
CA LEU A 5 2.43 12.97 4.61
C LEU A 5 1.49 12.51 3.48
N VAL A 6 1.62 13.08 2.28
CA VAL A 6 0.88 12.63 1.10
C VAL A 6 1.32 11.23 0.67
N ALA A 7 2.63 10.98 0.65
CA ALA A 7 3.16 9.65 0.34
C ALA A 7 2.70 8.61 1.36
N LEU A 8 2.73 8.94 2.65
CA LEU A 8 2.27 8.07 3.73
C LEU A 8 0.77 7.79 3.64
N ALA A 9 -0.06 8.82 3.43
CA ALA A 9 -1.49 8.64 3.23
C ALA A 9 -1.82 7.78 2.00
N THR A 10 -1.02 7.91 0.93
CA THR A 10 -1.17 7.09 -0.28
C THR A 10 -0.83 5.63 0.01
N ALA A 11 0.33 5.37 0.64
CA ALA A 11 0.74 4.03 1.02
C ALA A 11 -0.26 3.39 2.00
N GLY A 12 -0.83 4.17 2.91
CA GLY A 12 -1.81 3.68 3.87
C GLY A 12 -3.14 3.30 3.24
N ALA A 13 -3.64 4.11 2.30
CA ALA A 13 -4.86 3.81 1.57
C ALA A 13 -4.72 2.52 0.74
N THR A 14 -3.63 2.37 -0.01
CA THR A 14 -3.35 1.15 -0.78
C THR A 14 -3.25 -0.07 0.13
N ALA A 15 -2.52 0.01 1.24
CA ALA A 15 -2.42 -1.12 2.17
C ALA A 15 -3.78 -1.51 2.78
N LEU A 16 -4.62 -0.53 3.11
CA LEU A 16 -5.97 -0.76 3.63
C LEU A 16 -6.85 -1.48 2.60
N VAL A 17 -6.91 -0.99 1.35
CA VAL A 17 -7.73 -1.58 0.28
C VAL A 17 -7.26 -3.00 -0.05
N GLN A 18 -5.95 -3.26 -0.03
CA GLN A 18 -5.42 -4.62 -0.20
C GLN A 18 -5.85 -5.57 0.93
N GLN A 19 -6.02 -5.06 2.16
CA GLN A 19 -6.51 -5.86 3.28
C GLN A 19 -8.03 -6.10 3.23
N MET A 20 -8.83 -5.20 2.65
CA MET A 20 -10.30 -5.34 2.51
C MET A 20 -10.70 -6.63 1.78
N VAL A 21 -9.92 -7.01 0.78
CA VAL A 21 -10.13 -8.22 -0.02
C VAL A 21 -9.38 -9.45 0.51
N GLY A 22 -8.61 -9.29 1.58
CA GLY A 22 -7.75 -10.33 2.15
C GLY A 22 -8.26 -10.90 3.48
N GLU A 23 -7.60 -11.96 3.96
CA GLU A 23 -7.94 -12.60 5.24
C GLU A 23 -7.56 -11.75 6.47
N GLY A 24 -6.73 -10.72 6.30
CA GLY A 24 -6.30 -9.80 7.35
C GLY A 24 -7.24 -8.63 7.63
N TRP A 25 -8.42 -8.58 6.97
CA TRP A 25 -9.36 -7.46 7.04
C TRP A 25 -9.72 -7.04 8.47
N GLU A 26 -10.18 -7.97 9.30
CA GLU A 26 -10.71 -7.66 10.65
C GLU A 26 -9.68 -6.91 11.53
N ARG A 27 -8.41 -7.30 11.42
CA ARG A 27 -7.33 -6.63 12.16
C ARG A 27 -7.03 -5.27 11.57
N ALA A 28 -6.97 -5.15 10.24
CA ALA A 28 -6.75 -3.88 9.56
C ALA A 28 -7.86 -2.88 9.90
N ARG A 29 -9.13 -3.31 9.85
CA ARG A 29 -10.32 -2.57 10.27
C ARG A 29 -10.14 -2.03 11.68
N THR A 30 -9.83 -2.91 12.64
CA THR A 30 -9.65 -2.53 14.05
C THR A 30 -8.57 -1.47 14.23
N ARG A 31 -7.39 -1.66 13.63
CA ARG A 31 -6.27 -0.72 13.77
C ARG A 31 -6.54 0.64 13.14
N ILE A 32 -7.15 0.65 11.95
CA ILE A 32 -7.45 1.90 11.23
C ILE A 32 -8.65 2.62 11.84
N ALA A 33 -9.66 1.90 12.32
CA ALA A 33 -10.77 2.48 13.07
C ALA A 33 -10.27 3.18 14.35
N GLY A 34 -9.43 2.51 15.15
CA GLY A 34 -8.78 3.11 16.33
C GLY A 34 -7.97 4.36 15.99
N PHE A 35 -7.20 4.32 14.90
CA PHE A 35 -6.46 5.49 14.41
C PHE A 35 -7.39 6.69 14.13
N PHE A 36 -8.51 6.49 13.45
CA PHE A 36 -9.42 7.60 13.15
C PHE A 36 -10.27 8.03 14.36
N ALA A 37 -10.72 7.10 15.18
CA ALA A 37 -11.51 7.37 16.39
C ALA A 37 -10.74 8.27 17.35
N ALA A 38 -9.46 7.98 17.59
CA ALA A 38 -8.58 8.77 18.45
C ALA A 38 -8.44 10.25 18.01
N ARG A 39 -8.70 10.56 16.74
CA ARG A 39 -8.48 11.89 16.14
C ARG A 39 -9.76 12.64 15.82
N SER A 40 -10.82 11.92 15.50
CA SER A 40 -12.14 12.49 15.18
C SER A 40 -13.05 12.60 16.39
N GLY A 41 -12.75 11.88 17.48
CA GLY A 41 -13.65 11.72 18.62
C GLY A 41 -14.88 10.87 18.31
N ALA A 42 -14.94 10.26 17.12
CA ALA A 42 -15.95 9.27 16.76
C ALA A 42 -15.67 7.94 17.47
N ASP A 43 -16.72 7.13 17.62
CA ASP A 43 -16.57 5.76 18.11
C ASP A 43 -15.85 4.89 17.07
N GLU A 44 -15.01 3.96 17.54
CA GLU A 44 -14.31 2.99 16.69
C GLU A 44 -15.30 2.18 15.85
N GLU A 45 -16.45 1.84 16.43
CA GLU A 45 -17.49 1.09 15.71
C GLU A 45 -18.11 1.89 14.57
N THR A 46 -18.24 3.22 14.71
CA THR A 46 -18.75 4.08 13.63
C THR A 46 -17.80 4.07 12.44
N VAL A 47 -16.49 4.25 12.69
CA VAL A 47 -15.50 4.22 11.61
C VAL A 47 -15.35 2.81 11.05
N GLY A 48 -15.44 1.79 11.90
CA GLY A 48 -15.44 0.39 11.50
C GLY A 48 -16.57 0.06 10.53
N ALA A 49 -17.79 0.56 10.78
CA ALA A 49 -18.93 0.35 9.89
C ALA A 49 -18.74 1.01 8.51
N GLU A 50 -18.13 2.20 8.45
CA GLU A 50 -17.78 2.85 7.18
C GLU A 50 -16.73 2.05 6.40
N LEU A 51 -15.76 1.48 7.12
CA LEU A 51 -14.74 0.60 6.56
C LEU A 51 -15.35 -0.70 6.01
N ASP A 52 -16.31 -1.29 6.73
CA ASP A 52 -17.03 -2.49 6.27
C ASP A 52 -17.89 -2.20 5.04
N ALA A 53 -18.56 -1.04 5.00
CA ALA A 53 -19.33 -0.63 3.83
C ALA A 53 -18.45 -0.54 2.57
N ALA A 54 -17.26 0.08 2.68
CA ALA A 54 -16.31 0.14 1.58
C ALA A 54 -15.82 -1.25 1.14
N ARG A 55 -15.62 -2.18 2.09
CA ARG A 55 -15.31 -3.58 1.77
C ARG A 55 -16.46 -4.28 1.05
N ASP A 56 -17.69 -4.08 1.50
CA ASP A 56 -18.87 -4.69 0.88
C ASP A 56 -19.04 -4.22 -0.57
N ASP A 57 -18.79 -2.94 -0.85
CA ASP A 57 -18.83 -2.40 -2.22
C ASP A 57 -17.76 -3.06 -3.11
N LEU A 58 -16.54 -3.27 -2.60
CA LEU A 58 -15.47 -4.01 -3.29
C LEU A 58 -15.86 -5.47 -3.57
N VAL A 59 -16.48 -6.14 -2.61
CA VAL A 59 -16.95 -7.53 -2.77
C VAL A 59 -18.05 -7.61 -3.82
N ARG A 60 -19.00 -6.67 -3.81
CA ARG A 60 -20.09 -6.61 -4.79
C ARG A 60 -19.59 -6.35 -6.21
N ALA A 61 -18.62 -5.43 -6.36
CA ALA A 61 -17.98 -5.18 -7.65
C ALA A 61 -17.37 -6.46 -8.26
N GLY A 62 -16.75 -7.31 -7.43
CA GLY A 62 -16.19 -8.59 -7.85
C GLY A 62 -17.23 -9.66 -8.19
N GLN A 63 -18.42 -9.60 -7.59
CA GLN A 63 -19.50 -10.54 -7.87
C GLN A 63 -20.24 -10.20 -9.17
N ASP A 64 -20.50 -8.92 -9.41
CA ASP A 64 -21.41 -8.47 -10.48
C ASP A 64 -20.70 -7.92 -11.73
N GLY A 65 -19.47 -7.40 -11.59
CA GLY A 65 -18.83 -6.56 -12.62
C GLY A 65 -17.51 -7.09 -13.21
N GLY A 66 -16.96 -8.18 -12.68
CA GLY A 66 -15.68 -8.72 -13.16
C GLY A 66 -14.46 -7.87 -12.75
N GLU A 67 -13.30 -8.16 -13.34
CA GLU A 67 -12.00 -7.61 -12.91
C GLU A 67 -11.89 -6.09 -13.09
N GLU A 68 -12.50 -5.52 -14.14
CA GLU A 68 -12.50 -4.07 -14.39
C GLU A 68 -13.29 -3.29 -13.33
N ALA A 69 -14.46 -3.79 -12.92
CA ALA A 69 -15.27 -3.17 -11.88
C ALA A 69 -14.59 -3.24 -10.50
N VAL A 70 -13.85 -4.32 -10.23
CA VAL A 70 -13.06 -4.45 -8.99
C VAL A 70 -11.95 -3.40 -8.95
N GLU A 71 -11.23 -3.20 -10.05
CA GLU A 71 -10.16 -2.20 -10.11
C GLU A 71 -10.71 -0.76 -9.99
N GLU A 72 -11.87 -0.46 -10.58
CA GLU A 72 -12.55 0.81 -10.40
C GLU A 72 -12.94 1.05 -8.93
N ALA A 73 -13.61 0.07 -8.29
CA ALA A 73 -13.98 0.15 -6.88
C ALA A 73 -12.75 0.28 -5.95
N ARG A 74 -11.63 -0.37 -6.27
CA ARG A 74 -10.36 -0.19 -5.56
C ARG A 74 -9.82 1.22 -5.68
N ALA A 75 -9.78 1.77 -6.90
CA ALA A 75 -9.27 3.12 -7.14
C ALA A 75 -10.10 4.20 -6.43
N GLU A 76 -11.43 4.01 -6.38
CA GLU A 76 -12.35 4.88 -5.64
C GLU A 76 -12.09 4.82 -4.14
N ALA A 77 -12.05 3.61 -3.57
CA ALA A 77 -11.75 3.40 -2.16
C ALA A 77 -10.38 3.98 -1.78
N GLU A 78 -9.34 3.73 -2.57
CA GLU A 78 -8.00 4.29 -2.35
C GLU A 78 -8.03 5.82 -2.35
N THR A 79 -8.78 6.43 -3.27
CA THR A 79 -8.89 7.88 -3.38
C THR A 79 -9.56 8.48 -2.14
N GLU A 80 -10.65 7.88 -1.69
CA GLU A 80 -11.39 8.30 -0.50
C GLU A 80 -10.53 8.20 0.76
N TRP A 81 -10.00 7.01 1.05
CA TRP A 81 -9.25 6.75 2.27
C TRP A 81 -7.93 7.54 2.29
N ARG A 82 -7.28 7.74 1.14
CA ARG A 82 -6.11 8.62 1.03
C ARG A 82 -6.46 10.06 1.40
N ALA A 83 -7.57 10.58 0.89
CA ALA A 83 -8.01 11.94 1.20
C ALA A 83 -8.29 12.12 2.69
N ARG A 84 -8.92 11.11 3.31
CA ARG A 84 -9.23 11.08 4.74
C ARG A 84 -7.96 10.98 5.61
N MET A 85 -7.06 10.04 5.32
CA MET A 85 -5.78 9.90 6.02
C MET A 85 -4.95 11.19 5.92
N ARG A 86 -4.88 11.80 4.74
CA ARG A 86 -4.18 13.08 4.55
C ARG A 86 -4.78 14.19 5.42
N ARG A 87 -6.11 14.25 5.53
CA ARG A 87 -6.79 15.24 6.39
C ARG A 87 -6.43 15.01 7.87
N SER A 88 -6.44 13.76 8.32
CA SER A 88 -6.04 13.40 9.69
C SER A 88 -4.58 13.72 9.99
N LEU A 89 -3.66 13.38 9.07
CA LEU A 89 -2.23 13.67 9.22
C LEU A 89 -1.92 15.17 9.19
N ARG A 90 -2.68 15.97 8.43
CA ARG A 90 -2.53 17.44 8.47
C ARG A 90 -3.04 18.03 9.78
N ALA A 91 -4.07 17.45 10.38
CA ALA A 91 -4.61 17.90 11.66
C ALA A 91 -3.69 17.52 12.84
N ALA A 92 -3.04 16.35 12.78
CA ALA A 92 -2.13 15.85 13.80
C ALA A 92 -0.89 15.18 13.17
N PRO A 93 0.14 15.94 12.76
CA PRO A 93 1.33 15.41 12.07
C PRO A 93 2.12 14.35 12.86
N GLU A 94 2.09 14.42 14.20
CA GLU A 94 2.71 13.45 15.11
C GLU A 94 2.16 12.02 14.92
N SER A 95 0.96 11.91 14.35
CA SER A 95 0.28 10.67 14.02
C SER A 95 0.92 9.89 12.88
N ALA A 96 1.84 10.50 12.12
CA ALA A 96 2.51 9.84 11.02
C ALA A 96 3.27 8.59 11.49
N ALA A 97 3.89 8.64 12.68
CA ALA A 97 4.60 7.49 13.24
C ALA A 97 3.65 6.35 13.62
N GLU A 98 2.47 6.66 14.13
CA GLU A 98 1.44 5.67 14.46
C GLU A 98 0.89 5.00 13.19
N LEU A 99 0.57 5.78 12.16
CA LEU A 99 0.13 5.23 10.88
C LEU A 99 1.22 4.35 10.25
N GLN A 100 2.48 4.80 10.25
CA GLN A 100 3.61 3.99 9.79
C GLN A 100 3.70 2.65 10.53
N ALA A 101 3.56 2.65 11.85
CA ALA A 101 3.59 1.43 12.67
C ALA A 101 2.45 0.46 12.33
N ILE A 102 1.24 0.99 12.09
CA ILE A 102 0.10 0.18 11.62
C ILE A 102 0.42 -0.44 10.25
N LEU A 103 0.99 0.32 9.31
CA LEU A 103 1.35 -0.21 7.99
C LEU A 103 2.44 -1.28 8.05
N ASP A 104 3.44 -1.10 8.91
CA ASP A 104 4.47 -2.10 9.11
C ASP A 104 3.93 -3.38 9.77
N GLU A 105 2.91 -3.26 10.63
CA GLU A 105 2.16 -4.40 11.15
C GLU A 105 1.42 -5.15 10.04
N LEU A 106 0.62 -4.44 9.24
CA LEU A 106 -0.13 -5.04 8.13
C LEU A 106 0.80 -5.73 7.12
N ARG A 107 1.98 -5.17 6.85
CA ARG A 107 2.97 -5.77 5.96
C ARG A 107 3.59 -7.05 6.53
N ARG A 108 3.90 -7.08 7.82
CA ARG A 108 4.47 -8.27 8.47
C ARG A 108 3.53 -9.47 8.42
N GLU A 109 2.23 -9.21 8.47
CA GLU A 109 1.22 -10.28 8.50
C GLU A 109 0.93 -10.86 7.12
N GLN A 110 1.08 -10.06 6.06
CA GLN A 110 1.04 -10.57 4.68
C GLN A 110 2.21 -11.51 4.37
N GLY A 111 3.28 -11.51 5.17
CA GLY A 111 4.47 -12.34 5.00
C GLY A 111 4.71 -13.28 6.17
N THR A 112 4.04 -14.44 6.19
CA THR A 112 4.50 -15.57 7.02
C THR A 112 5.83 -16.07 6.48
N GLY A 113 6.93 -15.54 7.03
CA GLY A 113 8.29 -15.96 6.75
C GLY A 113 9.26 -14.80 6.86
N ALA A 114 10.05 -14.79 7.93
CA ALA A 114 11.11 -13.81 8.15
C ALA A 114 12.05 -13.70 6.93
N GLN A 115 11.86 -12.64 6.14
CA GLN A 115 12.90 -12.04 5.32
C GLN A 115 12.92 -10.54 5.63
N PRO A 116 14.10 -9.91 5.75
CA PRO A 116 14.19 -8.46 5.91
C PRO A 116 13.41 -7.79 4.77
N ALA A 117 12.60 -6.80 5.11
CA ALA A 117 11.64 -6.18 4.21
C ALA A 117 12.27 -5.83 2.85
N PRO A 118 11.59 -6.06 1.71
CA PRO A 118 11.93 -5.34 0.51
C PRO A 118 11.67 -3.86 0.82
N VAL A 119 12.75 -3.09 0.94
CA VAL A 119 12.67 -1.64 0.95
C VAL A 119 11.99 -1.27 -0.37
N VAL A 120 10.78 -0.72 -0.30
CA VAL A 120 10.05 -0.25 -1.49
C VAL A 120 10.79 0.99 -2.00
N HIS A 121 11.80 0.77 -2.83
CA HIS A 121 12.47 1.83 -3.56
C HIS A 121 11.57 2.24 -4.72
N HIS A 122 10.88 3.38 -4.56
CA HIS A 122 10.16 4.01 -5.66
C HIS A 122 11.19 4.39 -6.74
N THR A 123 11.28 3.58 -7.80
CA THR A 123 12.26 3.79 -8.88
C THR A 123 11.57 4.53 -10.01
N HIS A 124 11.69 5.86 -10.03
CA HIS A 124 11.16 6.69 -11.10
C HIS A 124 12.26 6.98 -12.11
N ASN A 125 12.06 6.58 -13.37
CA ASN A 125 13.02 6.82 -14.45
C ASN A 125 12.38 7.71 -15.51
N THR A 126 12.95 8.90 -15.70
CA THR A 126 12.50 9.85 -16.72
C THR A 126 13.56 9.92 -17.81
N ILE A 127 13.35 9.22 -18.92
CA ILE A 127 14.23 9.26 -20.09
C ILE A 127 13.64 10.24 -21.10
N SER A 128 14.25 11.42 -21.23
CA SER A 128 13.83 12.43 -22.21
C SER A 128 15.02 12.84 -23.07
N GLY A 129 14.89 12.72 -24.40
CA GLY A 129 15.81 13.32 -25.37
C GLY A 129 16.77 12.40 -26.13
N GLY A 130 16.40 11.16 -26.48
CA GLY A 130 17.25 10.33 -27.35
C GLY A 130 16.57 9.09 -27.93
N THR A 131 17.01 8.68 -29.13
CA THR A 131 16.64 7.42 -29.76
C THR A 131 17.42 6.29 -29.10
N ASN A 132 16.78 5.53 -28.20
CA ASN A 132 17.42 4.42 -27.51
C ASN A 132 17.15 3.10 -28.25
N GLN A 133 18.21 2.40 -28.68
CA GLN A 133 18.12 1.15 -29.47
C GLN A 133 18.58 -0.10 -28.68
N GLY A 134 18.54 -0.07 -27.34
CA GLY A 134 19.05 -1.16 -26.48
C GLY A 134 18.04 -1.65 -25.43
N VAL A 135 18.28 -2.84 -24.88
CA VAL A 135 17.48 -3.42 -23.78
C VAL A 135 17.79 -2.69 -22.48
N PHE A 136 16.75 -2.23 -21.79
CA PHE A 136 16.85 -1.64 -20.45
C PHE A 136 16.37 -2.64 -19.40
N ILE A 137 17.21 -2.90 -18.40
CA ILE A 137 16.85 -3.68 -17.22
C ILE A 137 16.90 -2.71 -16.03
N GLN A 138 15.76 -2.50 -15.37
CA GLN A 138 15.65 -1.70 -14.15
C GLN A 138 15.25 -2.62 -13.00
N ALA A 139 16.08 -2.68 -11.96
CA ALA A 139 15.81 -3.46 -10.75
C ALA A 139 15.71 -2.52 -9.54
N GLY A 140 14.57 -2.55 -8.84
CA GLY A 140 14.32 -1.68 -7.68
C GLY A 140 15.08 -2.09 -6.41
N SER A 141 15.37 -3.37 -6.24
CA SER A 141 16.21 -3.90 -5.16
C SER A 141 16.83 -5.20 -5.65
N VAL A 142 18.15 -5.31 -5.63
CA VAL A 142 18.87 -6.55 -5.97
C VAL A 142 19.44 -7.14 -4.68
N GLY A 143 18.96 -8.32 -4.32
CA GLY A 143 19.46 -9.09 -3.18
C GLY A 143 20.80 -9.77 -3.47
N GLU A 144 21.12 -10.84 -2.73
CA GLU A 144 22.34 -11.59 -2.96
C GLU A 144 22.40 -12.13 -4.39
N THR A 145 23.49 -11.80 -5.09
CA THR A 145 23.68 -12.16 -6.51
C THR A 145 24.86 -13.13 -6.61
N SER A 146 24.60 -14.39 -6.96
CA SER A 146 25.66 -15.37 -7.28
C SER A 146 25.86 -15.43 -8.80
N VAL A 147 26.97 -14.90 -9.29
CA VAL A 147 27.32 -14.96 -10.71
C VAL A 147 28.15 -16.21 -10.98
N HIS A 148 27.59 -17.17 -11.72
CA HIS A 148 28.33 -18.35 -12.18
C HIS A 148 28.99 -18.06 -13.53
N HIS A 149 30.31 -17.93 -13.53
CA HIS A 149 31.10 -17.84 -14.77
C HIS A 149 31.26 -19.24 -15.37
N HIS A 150 30.52 -19.56 -16.44
CA HIS A 150 30.80 -20.75 -17.24
C HIS A 150 31.98 -20.45 -18.17
N GLY A 151 33.19 -20.80 -17.73
CA GLY A 151 34.40 -20.72 -18.56
C GLY A 151 34.37 -21.81 -19.62
N GLY A 152 33.97 -21.46 -20.83
CA GLY A 152 34.14 -22.32 -21.99
C GLY A 152 35.62 -22.63 -22.25
N PRO A 153 35.96 -23.83 -22.72
CA PRO A 153 37.35 -24.23 -22.91
C PRO A 153 38.02 -23.37 -23.99
N ARG A 154 39.22 -22.87 -23.68
CA ARG A 154 40.08 -22.19 -24.65
C ARG A 154 40.71 -23.25 -25.56
N ALA A 155 40.49 -23.13 -26.87
CA ALA A 155 41.23 -23.85 -27.90
C ALA A 155 42.66 -23.32 -28.04
#